data_AF-A0A955M178-F1
#
_entry.id   AF-A0A955M178-F1
#
_cell.length_a   1.000
_cell.length_b   1.000
_cell.length_c   1.000
_cell.angle_alpha   90.00
_cell.angle_beta   90.00
_cell.angle_gamma   90.00
#
_symmetry.space_group_name_H-M   'P 1'
#
loop_
_entity.id
_entity.type
_entity.pdbx_description
1 polymer ?
#
loop_
_entity_poly.entity_id
_entity_poly.type
_entity_poly.pdbx_seq_one_letter_code
_entity_poly.pdbx_strand_id
1 'polypeptide(L)'
;MKDLTRSQLDGVLALITTFSVVIIDRVTKLFFSDLLLHGESIPVIPKVLHMTLVHNTGIAFGLFKNQGIVFIIIPIIAIVLLIFNIYYYRR
;
A
#
# COMPACT_ATOMS: atom_id res chain seq x y z
N MET A 1 32.96 -1.01 -13.55
CA MET A 1 31.66 -1.45 -14.10
C MET A 1 30.80 -1.85 -12.91
N LYS A 2 29.72 -1.10 -12.58
CA LYS A 2 28.76 -1.54 -11.55
C LYS A 2 28.23 -2.91 -12.00
N ASP A 3 28.31 -3.93 -11.14
CA ASP A 3 27.88 -5.30 -11.45
C ASP A 3 26.45 -5.27 -12.01
N LEU A 4 26.30 -5.35 -13.34
CA LEU A 4 25.02 -5.24 -14.03
C LEU A 4 24.00 -6.26 -13.49
N THR A 5 24.49 -7.39 -12.98
CA THR A 5 23.69 -8.50 -12.44
C THR A 5 23.02 -8.18 -11.10
N ARG A 6 23.69 -7.49 -10.16
CA ARG A 6 23.10 -7.15 -8.85
C ARG A 6 21.99 -6.11 -8.98
N SER A 7 22.22 -5.06 -9.77
CA SER A 7 21.20 -4.02 -9.99
C SER A 7 19.97 -4.53 -10.73
N GLN A 8 20.14 -5.50 -11.64
CA GLN A 8 19.01 -6.15 -12.32
C GLN A 8 18.23 -7.04 -11.36
N LEU A 9 18.92 -7.81 -10.52
CA LEU A 9 18.29 -8.62 -9.48
C LEU A 9 17.47 -7.77 -8.50
N ASP A 10 18.04 -6.67 -8.00
CA ASP A 10 17.34 -5.75 -7.09
C ASP A 10 16.05 -5.19 -7.71
N GLY A 11 16.10 -4.83 -9.00
CA GLY A 11 14.93 -4.37 -9.75
C GLY A 11 13.86 -5.46 -9.89
N VAL A 12 14.27 -6.69 -10.23
CA VAL A 12 13.36 -7.84 -10.32
C VAL A 12 12.72 -8.14 -8.96
N LEU A 13 13.51 -8.17 -7.89
CA LEU A 13 13.01 -8.38 -6.54
C LEU A 13 12.01 -7.29 -6.14
N ALA A 14 12.31 -6.01 -6.40
CA ALA A 14 11.41 -4.91 -6.10
C ALA A 14 10.07 -5.04 -6.85
N LEU A 15 10.10 -5.45 -8.12
CA LEU A 15 8.88 -5.70 -8.89
C LEU A 15 8.08 -6.87 -8.31
N ILE A 16 8.72 -8.00 -8.03
CA ILE A 16 8.06 -9.17 -7.43
C ILE A 16 7.39 -8.76 -6.10
N THR A 17 8.13 -8.10 -5.21
CA THR A 17 7.58 -7.62 -3.94
C THR A 17 6.40 -6.68 -4.15
N THR A 18 6.50 -5.72 -5.05
CA THR A 18 5.41 -4.76 -5.33
C THR A 18 4.16 -5.48 -5.82
N PHE A 19 4.29 -6.38 -6.79
CA PHE A 19 3.16 -7.13 -7.31
C PHE A 19 2.55 -8.05 -6.25
N SER A 20 3.37 -8.77 -5.48
CA SER A 20 2.89 -9.61 -4.39
C SER A 20 2.09 -8.80 -3.36
N VAL A 21 2.60 -7.64 -2.94
CA VAL A 21 1.89 -6.77 -1.98
C VAL A 21 0.55 -6.31 -2.55
N VAL A 22 0.51 -5.85 -3.80
CA VAL A 22 -0.75 -5.39 -4.43
C VAL A 22 -1.76 -6.53 -4.58
N ILE A 23 -1.31 -7.72 -4.99
CA ILE A 23 -2.18 -8.89 -5.14
C ILE A 23 -2.74 -9.30 -3.78
N ILE A 24 -1.89 -9.42 -2.76
CA ILE A 24 -2.31 -9.79 -1.40
C ILE A 24 -3.29 -8.75 -0.86
N ASP A 25 -3.00 -7.45 -0.99
CA ASP A 25 -3.92 -6.38 -0.56
C ASP A 25 -5.30 -6.50 -1.19
N ARG A 26 -5.36 -6.72 -2.52
CA ARG A 26 -6.62 -6.83 -3.25
C ARG A 26 -7.40 -8.10 -2.89
N VAL A 27 -6.72 -9.23 -2.82
CA VAL A 27 -7.35 -10.51 -2.44
C VAL A 27 -7.91 -10.42 -1.02
N THR A 28 -7.14 -9.89 -0.06
CA THR A 28 -7.60 -9.73 1.32
C THR A 28 -8.82 -8.80 1.41
N LYS A 29 -8.83 -7.67 0.70
CA LYS A 29 -9.96 -6.75 0.69
C LYS A 29 -11.22 -7.38 0.09
N LEU A 30 -11.09 -8.09 -1.03
CA LEU A 30 -12.22 -8.79 -1.64
C LEU A 30 -12.78 -9.86 -0.69
N PHE A 31 -11.90 -10.69 -0.14
CA PHE A 31 -12.28 -11.74 0.80
C PHE A 31 -13.09 -11.22 1.99
N PHE A 32 -12.63 -10.15 2.65
CA PHE A 32 -13.36 -9.60 3.80
C PHE A 32 -14.61 -8.80 3.40
N SER A 33 -14.64 -8.17 2.22
CA SER A 33 -15.86 -7.52 1.72
C SER A 33 -16.97 -8.52 1.41
N ASP A 34 -16.63 -9.74 1.01
CA ASP A 34 -17.61 -10.81 0.76
C ASP A 34 -18.03 -11.53 2.05
N LEU A 35 -17.16 -11.54 3.06
CA LEU A 35 -17.37 -12.25 4.33
C LEU A 35 -18.07 -11.42 5.41
N LEU A 36 -17.80 -10.11 5.48
CA LEU A 36 -18.21 -9.24 6.58
C LEU A 36 -19.19 -8.16 6.13
N LEU A 37 -20.13 -7.82 7.00
CA LEU A 37 -20.89 -6.58 6.89
C LEU A 37 -20.04 -5.39 7.38
N HIS A 38 -20.38 -4.18 6.93
CA HIS A 38 -19.67 -2.98 7.37
C HIS A 38 -19.75 -2.80 8.89
N GLY A 39 -18.59 -2.66 9.55
CA GLY A 39 -18.46 -2.55 11.00
C GLY A 39 -18.40 -3.88 11.73
N GLU A 40 -18.65 -5.01 11.05
CA GLU A 40 -18.52 -6.35 11.64
C GLU A 40 -17.05 -6.68 11.91
N SER A 41 -16.81 -7.48 12.96
CA SER A 41 -15.48 -7.80 13.46
C SER A 41 -15.35 -9.27 13.85
N ILE A 42 -14.29 -9.93 13.35
CA ILE A 42 -13.92 -11.31 13.72
C ILE A 42 -12.62 -11.28 14.55
N PRO A 43 -12.60 -11.85 15.77
CA PRO A 43 -11.37 -11.97 16.56
C PRO A 43 -10.44 -13.02 15.95
N VAL A 44 -9.18 -12.64 15.70
CA VAL A 44 -8.11 -13.57 15.27
C VAL A 44 -7.26 -13.98 16.48
N ILE A 45 -6.84 -12.99 17.26
CA ILE A 45 -6.20 -13.20 18.57
C ILE A 45 -7.10 -12.50 19.58
N PRO A 46 -7.81 -13.24 20.45
CA PRO A 46 -8.76 -12.67 21.38
C PRO A 46 -8.16 -11.50 22.16
N LYS A 47 -8.85 -10.37 22.18
CA LYS A 47 -8.46 -9.12 22.87
C LYS A 47 -7.21 -8.40 22.31
N VAL A 48 -6.56 -8.91 21.27
CA VAL A 48 -5.35 -8.30 20.68
C VAL A 48 -5.56 -7.91 19.22
N LEU A 49 -6.06 -8.83 18.39
CA LEU A 49 -6.18 -8.64 16.95
C LEU A 49 -7.56 -9.07 16.46
N HIS A 50 -8.23 -8.16 15.76
CA HIS A 50 -9.52 -8.40 15.12
C HIS A 50 -9.47 -7.94 13.67
N MET A 51 -10.14 -8.68 12.79
CA MET A 51 -10.39 -8.26 11.42
C MET A 51 -11.74 -7.57 11.38
N THR A 52 -11.75 -6.26 11.11
CA THR A 52 -12.96 -5.45 11.07
C THR A 52 -13.10 -4.79 9.70
N LEU A 53 -14.28 -4.91 9.08
CA LEU A 53 -14.52 -4.29 7.78
C LEU A 53 -14.90 -2.82 7.91
N VAL A 54 -13.95 -1.93 7.61
CA VAL A 54 -14.15 -0.48 7.65
C VAL A 54 -13.83 0.15 6.30
N HIS A 55 -14.74 0.98 5.79
CA HIS A 55 -14.55 1.79 4.59
C HIS A 55 -14.05 3.19 4.97
N ASN A 56 -12.75 3.42 4.86
CA ASN A 56 -12.17 4.72 5.17
C ASN A 56 -12.20 5.64 3.94
N THR A 57 -13.03 6.68 3.96
CA THR A 57 -13.09 7.72 2.91
C THR A 57 -12.11 8.88 3.16
N GLY A 58 -11.33 8.82 4.23
CA GLY A 58 -10.23 9.75 4.55
C GLY A 58 -8.88 9.01 4.69
N ILE A 59 -7.80 9.74 4.91
CA ILE A 59 -6.46 9.14 5.06
C ILE A 59 -6.29 8.51 6.46
N ALA A 60 -5.07 8.48 7.01
CA ALA A 60 -4.84 8.10 8.41
C ALA A 60 -5.73 8.93 9.36
N PHE A 61 -6.29 8.26 10.38
CA PHE A 61 -7.14 8.87 11.41
C PHE A 61 -8.43 9.56 10.90
N GLY A 62 -8.86 9.29 9.66
CA GLY A 62 -10.05 9.91 9.07
C GLY A 62 -9.84 11.36 8.63
N LEU A 63 -8.60 11.83 8.56
CA LEU A 63 -8.29 13.16 8.03
C LEU A 63 -8.71 13.27 6.56
N PHE A 64 -9.12 14.47 6.14
CA PHE A 64 -9.56 14.75 4.76
C PHE A 64 -10.67 13.82 4.24
N LYS A 65 -11.64 13.49 5.10
CA LYS A 65 -12.80 12.65 4.74
C LYS A 65 -13.51 13.15 3.48
N ASN A 66 -13.84 12.22 2.58
CA ASN A 66 -14.50 12.47 1.28
C ASN A 66 -13.70 13.33 0.30
N GLN A 67 -12.42 13.61 0.59
CA GLN A 67 -11.52 14.33 -0.32
C GLN A 67 -10.68 13.34 -1.13
N GLY A 68 -11.32 12.60 -2.04
CA GLY A 68 -10.66 11.56 -2.85
C GLY A 68 -9.43 12.05 -3.60
N ILE A 69 -9.40 13.33 -3.98
CA ILE A 69 -8.27 13.95 -4.70
C ILE A 69 -6.97 13.94 -3.88
N VAL A 70 -7.05 14.01 -2.55
CA VAL A 70 -5.88 14.01 -1.66
C VAL A 70 -5.13 12.68 -1.74
N PHE A 71 -5.85 11.56 -1.88
CA PHE A 71 -5.26 10.22 -2.04
C PHE A 71 -4.57 10.00 -3.39
N ILE A 72 -4.83 10.86 -4.36
CA ILE A 72 -4.20 10.78 -5.69
C ILE A 72 -2.96 11.68 -5.70
N ILE A 73 -3.13 12.93 -5.25
CA ILE A 73 -2.07 13.94 -5.34
C ILE A 73 -0.88 13.60 -4.43
N ILE A 74 -1.11 13.22 -3.17
CA ILE A 74 -0.02 12.99 -2.21
C ILE A 74 0.92 11.86 -2.68
N PRO A 75 0.42 10.66 -3.08
CA PRO A 75 1.29 9.60 -3.58
C PRO A 75 2.02 9.99 -4.88
N ILE A 76 1.38 10.73 -5.78
CA ILE A 76 2.05 11.22 -7.01
C ILE A 76 3.23 12.12 -6.63
N ILE A 77 3.03 13.08 -5.74
CA ILE A 77 4.11 13.96 -5.26
C ILE A 77 5.23 13.13 -4.62
N ALA A 78 4.90 12.16 -3.76
CA ALA A 78 5.88 11.29 -3.13
C ALA A 78 6.70 10.48 -4.16
N ILE A 79 6.06 9.91 -5.18
CA ILE A 79 6.74 9.18 -6.26
C ILE A 79 7.64 10.11 -7.06
N VAL A 80 7.17 11.31 -7.43
CA VAL A 80 7.97 12.31 -8.16
C VAL A 80 9.19 12.72 -7.34
N LEU A 81 9.03 13.01 -6.06
CA LEU A 81 10.14 13.36 -5.17
C LEU A 81 11.12 12.21 -4.98
N LEU A 82 10.65 10.96 -4.90
CA LEU A 82 11.50 9.79 -4.83
C LEU A 82 12.34 9.63 -6.10
N ILE A 83 11.71 9.74 -7.28
CA ILE A 83 12.42 9.68 -8.56
C ILE A 83 13.43 10.82 -8.69
N PHE A 84 13.04 12.05 -8.33
CA PHE A 84 13.92 13.20 -8.31
C PHE A 84 15.12 12.97 -7.38
N ASN A 85 14.88 12.45 -6.17
CA ASN A 85 15.93 12.16 -5.21
C ASN A 85 16.91 11.11 -5.76
N ILE A 86 16.41 10.04 -6.36
CA ILE A 86 17.25 9.02 -7.01
C ILE A 86 18.05 9.63 -8.16
N TYR A 87 17.46 10.47 -9.00
CA TYR A 87 18.17 11.07 -10.13
C TYR A 87 19.24 12.09 -9.70
N TYR A 88 18.93 12.93 -8.72
CA TYR A 88 19.80 14.04 -8.30
C TYR A 88 20.90 13.61 -7.33
N TYR A 89 20.59 12.74 -6.35
CA TYR A 89 21.53 12.36 -5.28
C TYR A 89 22.23 11.00 -5.51
N ARG A 90 21.72 10.16 -6.42
CA ARG A 90 22.32 8.84 -6.73
C ARG A 90 23.17 8.82 -8.00
N ARG A 91 23.40 10.00 -8.60
CA ARG A 91 24.53 10.23 -9.52
C ARG A 91 25.80 10.43 -8.73
#